data_AF-A0A2A1ZRB6-F1
#
_entry.id   AF-A0A2A1ZRB6-F1
#
_cell.length_a   1.000
_cell.length_b   1.000
_cell.length_c   1.000
_cell.angle_alpha   90.00
_cell.angle_beta   90.00
_cell.angle_gamma   90.00
#
_symmetry.space_group_name_H-M   'P 1'
#
loop_
_entity.id
_entity.type
_entity.pdbx_description
1 polymer ?
#
loop_
_entity_poly.entity_id
_entity_poly.type
_entity_poly.pdbx_seq_one_letter_code
_entity_poly.pdbx_strand_id
1 'polypeptide(L)'
;MLRILRIKEKQSLIVNIIYVILLVVFTINLVTSYKSPNEFSYNHIGLLLYLAFITEMFRVSLFNISYFFQKSVLTSYMKPSKNAIHNNLFMLSIKYKELIKLNIFYTLLRLLPLWLILVVVNLTVGINSTEFLYLFIFTFGFILKAYIGPVHSKLTGIKIESYIDNKDLSKKEKRNKALEVIKNEYVDLNTKKHQIYETVFAISYLVILFYGYVLLFPFVFKSLSISSPIMYSILIIGLATILIYGKYINNLEGKREYELYKE
;
A
#
# COMPACT_ATOMS: atom_id res chain seq x y z
N MET A 1 18.30 10.47 -1.92
CA MET A 1 17.53 9.26 -2.30
C MET A 1 18.00 7.98 -1.57
N LEU A 2 19.20 7.46 -1.83
CA LEU A 2 19.75 6.27 -1.13
C LEU A 2 19.74 6.38 0.41
N ARG A 3 20.00 7.58 0.93
CA ARG A 3 19.92 7.88 2.37
C ARG A 3 18.52 7.60 2.96
N ILE A 4 17.45 7.92 2.22
CA ILE A 4 16.06 7.74 2.68
C ILE A 4 15.70 6.26 2.66
N LEU A 5 16.08 5.55 1.59
CA LEU A 5 15.94 4.11 1.51
C LEU A 5 16.64 3.45 2.70
N ARG A 6 17.91 3.81 2.97
CA ARG A 6 18.67 3.27 4.10
C ARG A 6 18.00 3.54 5.45
N ILE A 7 17.43 4.73 5.67
CA ILE A 7 16.72 5.04 6.91
C ILE A 7 15.42 4.23 7.03
N LYS A 8 14.64 4.12 5.95
CA LYS A 8 13.44 3.27 5.90
C LYS A 8 13.81 1.83 6.23
N GLU A 9 14.78 1.25 5.53
CA GLU A 9 15.26 -0.11 5.75
C GLU A 9 15.68 -0.36 7.20
N LYS A 10 16.40 0.58 7.81
CA LYS A 10 16.81 0.48 9.21
C LYS A 10 15.61 0.48 10.17
N GLN A 11 14.59 1.29 9.90
CA GLN A 11 13.37 1.32 10.70
C GLN A 11 12.45 0.11 10.45
N SER A 12 12.53 -0.48 9.26
CA SER A 12 11.80 -1.69 8.86
C SER A 12 12.53 -2.99 9.19
N LEU A 13 13.68 -2.95 9.85
CA LEU A 13 14.59 -4.10 9.93
C LEU A 13 13.93 -5.37 10.49
N ILE A 14 13.24 -5.27 11.64
CA ILE A 14 12.57 -6.42 12.26
C ILE A 14 11.54 -7.03 11.29
N VAL A 15 10.78 -6.16 10.63
CA VAL A 15 9.73 -6.56 9.69
C VAL A 15 10.32 -7.20 8.43
N ASN A 16 11.44 -6.66 7.94
CA ASN A 16 12.21 -7.24 6.84
C ASN A 16 12.73 -8.62 7.20
N ILE A 17 13.26 -8.81 8.41
CA ILE A 17 13.74 -10.12 8.88
C ILE A 17 12.60 -11.14 8.90
N ILE A 18 11.44 -10.77 9.45
CA ILE A 18 10.25 -11.65 9.45
C ILE A 18 9.85 -12.01 8.02
N TYR A 19 9.79 -11.02 7.11
CA TYR A 19 9.46 -11.27 5.71
C TYR A 19 10.43 -12.24 5.04
N VAL A 20 11.75 -12.06 5.24
CA VAL A 20 12.77 -12.95 4.68
C VAL A 20 12.67 -14.36 5.28
N ILE A 21 12.47 -14.50 6.60
CA ILE A 21 12.28 -15.81 7.24
C ILE A 21 11.09 -16.54 6.63
N LEU A 22 9.97 -15.85 6.45
CA LEU A 22 8.78 -16.44 5.82
C LEU A 22 9.06 -16.85 4.38
N LEU A 23 9.78 -16.03 3.62
CA LEU A 23 10.20 -16.34 2.24
C LEU A 23 11.05 -17.60 2.18
N VAL A 24 11.97 -17.78 3.14
CA VAL A 24 12.82 -18.97 3.27
C VAL A 24 11.98 -20.19 3.66
N VAL A 25 11.13 -20.10 4.69
CA VAL A 25 10.23 -21.19 5.09
C VAL A 25 9.34 -21.63 3.92
N PHE A 26 8.79 -20.66 3.19
CA PHE A 26 8.02 -20.91 1.98
C PHE A 26 8.83 -21.67 0.92
N THR A 27 10.05 -21.22 0.64
CA THR A 27 10.96 -21.87 -0.33
C THR A 27 11.36 -23.28 0.10
N ILE A 28 11.63 -23.50 1.38
CA ILE A 28 11.96 -24.84 1.92
C ILE A 28 10.76 -25.77 1.76
N ASN A 29 9.57 -25.33 2.21
CA ASN A 29 8.33 -26.11 2.06
C ASN A 29 8.04 -26.45 0.61
N LEU A 30 8.37 -25.54 -0.29
CA LEU A 30 8.29 -25.73 -1.72
C LEU A 30 9.17 -26.87 -2.24
N VAL A 31 10.43 -26.88 -1.84
CA VAL A 31 11.41 -27.89 -2.25
C VAL A 31 11.11 -29.25 -1.61
N THR A 32 10.59 -29.27 -0.38
CA THR A 32 10.26 -30.52 0.32
C THR A 32 8.95 -31.15 -0.16
N SER A 33 7.92 -30.36 -0.43
CA SER A 33 6.65 -30.83 -0.99
C SER A 33 6.77 -31.36 -2.42
N TYR A 34 7.75 -30.89 -3.21
CA TYR A 34 8.08 -31.50 -4.51
C TYR A 34 8.44 -33.00 -4.40
N LYS A 35 8.98 -33.43 -3.25
CA LYS A 35 9.29 -34.86 -3.01
C LYS A 35 8.06 -35.68 -2.58
N SER A 36 6.95 -35.03 -2.20
CA SER A 36 5.68 -35.65 -1.82
C SER A 36 4.51 -34.76 -2.32
N PRO A 37 4.08 -34.91 -3.58
CA PRO A 37 3.24 -33.93 -4.30
C PRO A 37 1.81 -33.74 -3.77
N ASN A 38 1.39 -34.50 -2.76
CA ASN A 38 0.02 -34.45 -2.23
C ASN A 38 -0.22 -33.32 -1.19
N GLU A 39 0.82 -32.57 -0.82
CA GLU A 39 0.73 -31.56 0.26
C GLU A 39 1.07 -30.13 -0.18
N PHE A 40 1.11 -29.86 -1.50
CA PHE A 40 1.27 -28.50 -2.03
C PHE A 40 0.00 -27.65 -1.80
N SER A 41 -0.48 -27.59 -0.56
CA SER A 41 -1.72 -26.93 -0.24
C SER A 41 -1.50 -25.41 -0.28
N TYR A 42 -2.36 -24.75 -1.05
CA TYR A 42 -2.72 -23.33 -1.12
C TYR A 42 -2.47 -22.48 0.16
N ASN A 43 -2.45 -23.12 1.32
CA ASN A 43 -2.22 -22.57 2.65
C ASN A 43 -0.89 -21.79 2.79
N HIS A 44 0.20 -22.16 2.12
CA HIS A 44 1.52 -21.54 2.37
C HIS A 44 1.82 -20.30 1.52
N ILE A 45 1.50 -20.32 0.22
CA ILE A 45 1.49 -19.09 -0.61
C ILE A 45 0.51 -18.10 0.02
N GLY A 46 -0.66 -18.59 0.42
CA GLY A 46 -1.69 -17.75 1.03
C GLY A 46 -1.29 -17.09 2.34
N LEU A 47 -0.63 -17.84 3.23
CA LEU A 47 -0.12 -17.31 4.49
C LEU A 47 0.95 -16.23 4.25
N LEU A 48 1.85 -16.43 3.29
CA LEU A 48 2.92 -15.46 3.00
C LEU A 48 2.37 -14.19 2.36
N LEU A 49 1.43 -14.31 1.42
CA LEU A 49 0.73 -13.18 0.83
C LEU A 49 -0.11 -12.42 1.88
N TYR A 50 -0.80 -13.13 2.78
CA TYR A 50 -1.57 -12.54 3.87
C TYR A 50 -0.68 -11.81 4.90
N LEU A 51 0.47 -12.38 5.27
CA LEU A 51 1.41 -11.74 6.19
C LEU A 51 2.13 -10.55 5.56
N ALA A 52 2.58 -10.66 4.30
CA ALA A 52 3.11 -9.53 3.53
C ALA A 52 2.07 -8.41 3.43
N PHE A 53 0.80 -8.78 3.28
CA PHE A 53 -0.33 -7.86 3.24
C PHE A 53 -0.61 -7.18 4.60
N ILE A 54 -0.70 -7.94 5.69
CA ILE A 54 -0.82 -7.40 7.05
C ILE A 54 0.32 -6.42 7.33
N THR A 55 1.52 -6.79 6.91
CA THR A 55 2.72 -5.99 7.07
C THR A 55 2.66 -4.68 6.26
N GLU A 56 2.10 -4.75 5.06
CA GLU A 56 1.85 -3.60 4.19
C GLU A 56 0.74 -2.68 4.74
N MET A 57 -0.25 -3.21 5.45
CA MET A 57 -1.27 -2.46 6.19
C MET A 57 -0.72 -1.79 7.46
N PHE A 58 0.25 -2.43 8.14
CA PHE A 58 0.84 -1.94 9.38
C PHE A 58 1.95 -0.90 9.17
N ARG A 59 2.60 -0.50 10.28
CA ARG A 59 3.17 0.83 10.49
C ARG A 59 4.35 1.25 9.59
N VAL A 60 4.87 0.33 8.80
CA VAL A 60 6.20 0.47 8.21
C VAL A 60 6.22 0.24 6.69
N SER A 61 5.07 -0.13 6.08
CA SER A 61 4.87 -0.45 4.66
C SER A 61 6.10 -1.06 4.01
N LEU A 62 6.15 -2.40 4.03
CA LEU A 62 7.31 -3.14 3.54
C LEU A 62 7.64 -2.81 2.08
N PHE A 63 6.61 -2.52 1.27
CA PHE A 63 6.74 -2.36 -0.18
C PHE A 63 6.63 -0.92 -0.66
N ASN A 64 6.28 0.07 0.18
CA ASN A 64 6.00 1.42 -0.28
C ASN A 64 6.71 2.48 0.61
N ILE A 65 7.42 3.40 -0.04
CA ILE A 65 8.22 4.46 0.59
C ILE A 65 7.34 5.60 1.09
N SER A 66 6.24 5.92 0.42
CA SER A 66 5.42 7.06 0.80
C SER A 66 4.81 6.91 2.20
N TYR A 67 4.57 5.68 2.67
CA TYR A 67 4.08 5.39 4.02
C TYR A 67 5.13 5.54 5.13
N PHE A 68 6.43 5.50 4.80
CA PHE A 68 7.51 5.84 5.72
C PHE A 68 7.37 7.30 6.19
N PHE A 69 6.88 8.19 5.32
CA PHE A 69 6.66 9.60 5.65
C PHE A 69 5.39 9.82 6.50
N GLN A 70 4.36 8.98 6.37
CA GLN A 70 3.10 9.16 7.13
C GLN A 70 3.19 8.83 8.63
N LYS A 71 3.99 7.83 9.02
CA LYS A 71 3.81 7.14 10.31
C LYS A 71 4.86 7.42 11.39
N SER A 72 5.80 8.32 11.13
CA SER A 72 6.68 8.86 12.17
C SER A 72 5.98 9.84 13.12
N VAL A 73 4.70 10.19 12.89
CA VAL A 73 3.94 11.21 13.65
C VAL A 73 2.69 10.68 14.37
N LEU A 74 1.92 9.77 13.77
CA LEU A 74 0.63 9.29 14.36
C LEU A 74 0.79 8.39 15.61
N THR A 75 2.06 8.10 15.91
CA THR A 75 2.62 7.18 16.88
C THR A 75 2.88 7.58 18.32
N SER A 76 2.23 8.58 18.94
CA SER A 76 2.12 8.68 20.41
C SER A 76 1.43 9.98 20.83
N TYR A 77 0.88 9.97 22.04
CA TYR A 77 0.46 11.12 22.84
C TYR A 77 1.61 12.12 23.18
N MET A 78 2.73 12.08 22.44
CA MET A 78 3.92 12.90 22.64
C MET A 78 4.25 13.68 21.36
N LYS A 79 4.97 14.80 21.53
CA LYS A 79 5.41 15.70 20.45
C LYS A 79 6.00 14.90 19.26
N PRO A 80 5.68 15.27 18.01
CA PRO A 80 6.29 14.65 16.84
C PRO A 80 7.81 14.77 16.92
N SER A 81 8.52 13.65 16.70
CA SER A 81 9.99 13.67 16.74
C SER A 81 10.55 14.56 15.64
N LYS A 82 11.70 15.22 15.88
CA LYS A 82 12.36 16.09 14.89
C LYS A 82 12.59 15.41 13.54
N ASN A 83 12.90 14.10 13.57
CA ASN A 83 13.05 13.28 12.36
C ASN A 83 11.76 13.14 11.57
N ALA A 84 10.61 13.08 12.26
CA ALA A 84 9.31 12.97 11.62
C ALA A 84 8.92 14.24 10.87
N ILE A 85 9.18 15.41 11.48
CA ILE A 85 8.96 16.72 10.87
C ILE A 85 9.86 16.89 9.64
N HIS A 86 11.14 16.56 9.78
CA HIS A 86 12.10 16.62 8.68
C HIS A 86 11.71 15.72 7.50
N ASN A 87 11.27 14.49 7.78
CA ASN A 87 10.82 13.55 6.76
C ASN A 87 9.55 14.05 6.04
N ASN A 88 8.59 14.63 6.77
CA ASN A 88 7.40 15.22 6.17
C ASN A 88 7.72 16.41 5.26
N LEU A 89 8.53 17.36 5.73
CA LEU A 89 8.96 18.51 4.92
C LEU A 89 9.74 18.06 3.68
N PHE A 90 10.61 17.06 3.83
CA PHE A 90 11.32 16.47 2.70
C PHE A 90 10.38 15.81 1.69
N MET A 91 9.32 15.13 2.13
CA MET A 91 8.34 14.53 1.21
C MET A 91 7.56 15.59 0.44
N LEU A 92 7.19 16.70 1.09
CA LEU A 92 6.46 17.79 0.45
C LEU A 92 7.27 18.48 -0.65
N SER A 93 8.61 18.47 -0.55
CA SER A 93 9.49 19.08 -1.57
C SER A 93 9.74 18.22 -2.81
N ILE A 94 9.38 16.92 -2.81
CA ILE A 94 9.56 16.04 -3.98
C ILE A 94 8.40 16.22 -4.97
N LYS A 95 8.71 16.35 -6.26
CA LYS A 95 7.68 16.37 -7.33
C LYS A 95 6.83 15.10 -7.29
N TYR A 96 5.52 15.24 -7.49
CA TYR A 96 4.58 14.11 -7.36
C TYR A 96 4.94 12.97 -8.34
N LYS A 97 5.23 13.30 -9.60
CA LYS A 97 5.64 12.30 -10.60
C LYS A 97 6.93 11.56 -10.23
N GLU A 98 7.89 12.24 -9.63
CA GLU A 98 9.12 11.61 -9.16
C GLU A 98 8.85 10.69 -7.97
N LEU A 99 8.00 11.13 -7.03
CA LEU A 99 7.61 10.33 -5.88
C LEU A 99 6.85 9.06 -6.28
N ILE A 100 5.96 9.11 -7.28
CA ILE A 100 5.31 7.91 -7.84
C ILE A 100 6.33 6.95 -8.44
N LYS A 101 7.22 7.44 -9.30
CA LYS A 101 8.25 6.61 -9.95
C LYS A 101 9.10 5.89 -8.91
N LEU A 102 9.53 6.62 -7.88
CA LEU A 102 10.30 6.07 -6.76
C LEU A 102 9.54 4.99 -6.00
N ASN A 103 8.25 5.24 -5.72
CA ASN A 103 7.42 4.29 -5.02
C ASN A 103 7.23 3.00 -5.82
N ILE A 104 6.86 3.11 -7.10
CA ILE A 104 6.65 1.96 -7.99
C ILE A 104 7.96 1.17 -8.13
N PHE A 105 9.08 1.84 -8.39
CA PHE A 105 10.37 1.17 -8.50
C PHE A 105 10.73 0.39 -7.24
N TYR A 106 10.55 0.99 -6.06
CA TYR A 106 10.82 0.32 -4.80
C TYR A 106 9.86 -0.83 -4.51
N THR A 107 8.58 -0.68 -4.82
CA THR A 107 7.59 -1.75 -4.72
C THR A 107 7.97 -2.94 -5.61
N LEU A 108 8.33 -2.69 -6.87
CA LEU A 108 8.77 -3.73 -7.80
C LEU A 108 10.04 -4.42 -7.31
N LEU A 109 11.04 -3.67 -6.86
CA LEU A 109 12.27 -4.22 -6.30
C LEU A 109 11.99 -5.16 -5.12
N ARG A 110 11.00 -4.82 -4.28
CA ARG A 110 10.61 -5.63 -3.11
C ARG A 110 9.76 -6.84 -3.45
N LEU A 111 8.99 -6.79 -4.53
CA LEU A 111 8.24 -7.94 -5.04
C LEU A 111 9.12 -8.91 -5.84
N LEU A 112 10.27 -8.46 -6.34
CA LEU A 112 11.16 -9.25 -7.19
C LEU A 112 11.53 -10.63 -6.59
N PRO A 113 11.92 -10.77 -5.30
CA PRO A 113 12.23 -12.08 -4.74
C PRO A 113 11.05 -13.04 -4.79
N LEU A 114 9.84 -12.55 -4.54
CA LEU A 114 8.61 -13.35 -4.64
C LEU A 114 8.40 -13.81 -6.09
N TRP A 115 8.51 -12.91 -7.06
CA TRP A 115 8.39 -13.25 -8.49
C TRP A 115 9.44 -14.26 -8.95
N LEU A 116 10.70 -14.10 -8.52
CA LEU A 116 11.77 -15.04 -8.88
C LEU A 116 11.53 -16.44 -8.34
N ILE A 117 11.15 -16.55 -7.06
CA ILE A 117 10.79 -17.85 -6.47
C ILE A 117 9.65 -18.47 -7.26
N LEU A 118 8.59 -17.72 -7.56
CA LEU A 118 7.44 -18.23 -8.30
C LEU A 118 7.77 -18.71 -9.71
N VAL A 119 8.63 -17.98 -10.45
CA VAL A 119 9.09 -18.42 -11.77
C VAL A 119 9.85 -19.73 -11.66
N VAL A 120 10.78 -19.85 -10.71
CA VAL A 120 11.53 -21.09 -10.48
C VAL A 120 10.59 -22.24 -10.16
N VAL A 121 9.57 -22.00 -9.34
CA VAL A 121 8.58 -23.02 -8.96
C VAL A 121 7.70 -23.43 -10.13
N ASN A 122 7.23 -22.47 -10.92
CA ASN A 122 6.43 -22.78 -12.09
C ASN A 122 7.20 -23.66 -13.07
N LEU A 123 8.50 -23.39 -13.25
CA LEU A 123 9.38 -24.17 -14.11
C LEU A 123 9.68 -25.59 -13.56
N THR A 124 9.68 -25.78 -12.24
CA THR A 124 10.07 -27.07 -11.62
C THR A 124 8.89 -27.97 -11.24
N VAL A 125 7.78 -27.38 -10.79
CA VAL A 125 6.62 -28.11 -10.25
C VAL A 125 5.40 -28.03 -11.16
N GLY A 126 5.32 -27.00 -12.02
CA GLY A 126 4.13 -26.69 -12.81
C GLY A 126 3.05 -26.07 -11.93
N ILE A 127 2.94 -24.74 -11.96
CA ILE A 127 1.89 -24.01 -11.24
C ILE A 127 0.63 -23.96 -12.12
N ASN A 128 -0.55 -24.21 -11.55
CA ASN A 128 -1.81 -24.07 -12.27
C ASN A 128 -2.09 -22.60 -12.63
N SER A 129 -2.68 -22.36 -13.80
CA SER A 129 -2.98 -21.01 -14.33
C SER A 129 -3.76 -20.10 -13.37
N THR A 130 -4.60 -20.70 -12.52
CA THR A 130 -5.39 -20.00 -11.49
C THR A 130 -4.53 -19.39 -10.38
N GLU A 131 -3.45 -20.06 -9.97
CA GLU A 131 -2.54 -19.57 -8.92
C GLU A 131 -1.72 -18.39 -9.42
N PHE A 132 -1.28 -18.45 -10.68
CA PHE A 132 -0.59 -17.36 -11.34
C PHE A 132 -1.47 -16.10 -11.45
N LEU A 133 -2.77 -16.28 -11.71
CA LEU A 133 -3.75 -15.21 -11.73
C LEU A 133 -3.91 -14.53 -10.36
N TYR A 134 -3.93 -15.29 -9.26
CA TYR A 134 -4.03 -14.72 -7.91
C TYR A 134 -2.81 -13.90 -7.53
N LEU A 135 -1.61 -14.35 -7.91
CA LEU A 135 -0.36 -13.63 -7.72
C LEU A 135 -0.29 -12.34 -8.54
N PHE A 136 -0.84 -12.37 -9.75
CA PHE A 136 -0.99 -11.18 -10.58
C PHE A 136 -1.92 -10.16 -9.93
N ILE A 137 -3.10 -10.57 -9.46
CA ILE A 137 -4.05 -9.70 -8.75
C ILE A 137 -3.42 -9.13 -7.47
N PHE A 138 -2.70 -9.96 -6.71
CA PHE A 138 -2.00 -9.53 -5.51
C PHE A 138 -0.94 -8.47 -5.81
N THR A 139 -0.03 -8.74 -6.74
CA THR A 139 1.02 -7.81 -7.18
C THR A 139 0.43 -6.50 -7.69
N PHE A 140 -0.65 -6.59 -8.46
CA PHE A 140 -1.36 -5.42 -8.98
C PHE A 140 -1.88 -4.53 -7.85
N GLY A 141 -2.36 -5.11 -6.74
CA GLY A 141 -2.76 -4.38 -5.54
C GLY A 141 -1.62 -3.55 -4.92
N PHE A 142 -0.40 -4.10 -4.83
CA PHE A 142 0.77 -3.36 -4.32
C PHE A 142 1.18 -2.22 -5.26
N ILE A 143 1.17 -2.46 -6.56
CA ILE A 143 1.52 -1.43 -7.57
C ILE A 143 0.49 -0.29 -7.53
N LEU A 144 -0.80 -0.61 -7.43
CA LEU A 144 -1.86 0.39 -7.24
C LEU A 144 -1.66 1.22 -5.99
N LYS A 145 -1.32 0.56 -4.87
CA LYS A 145 -1.01 1.26 -3.62
C LYS A 145 0.25 2.13 -3.74
N ALA A 146 1.27 1.68 -4.48
CA ALA A 146 2.48 2.46 -4.77
C ALA A 146 2.17 3.72 -5.59
N TYR A 147 1.20 3.64 -6.51
CA TYR A 147 0.75 4.75 -7.33
C TYR A 147 -0.06 5.80 -6.55
N ILE A 148 -0.97 5.35 -5.67
CA ILE A 148 -1.88 6.23 -4.92
C ILE A 148 -1.24 6.77 -3.62
N GLY A 149 -0.37 5.96 -3.00
CA GLY A 149 0.29 6.27 -1.73
C GLY A 149 0.95 7.65 -1.65
N PRO A 150 1.68 8.14 -2.67
CA PRO A 150 2.34 9.45 -2.65
C PRO A 150 1.39 10.62 -2.34
N VAL A 151 0.18 10.65 -2.90
CA VAL A 151 -0.76 11.75 -2.65
C VAL A 151 -1.36 11.66 -1.27
N HIS A 152 -1.77 10.46 -0.87
CA HIS A 152 -2.28 10.25 0.47
C HIS A 152 -1.23 10.64 1.53
N SER A 153 0.05 10.36 1.25
CA SER A 153 1.16 10.80 2.08
C SER A 153 1.34 12.32 2.06
N LYS A 154 1.34 12.99 0.90
CA LYS A 154 1.42 14.47 0.79
C LYS A 154 0.30 15.18 1.54
N LEU A 155 -0.96 14.79 1.32
CA LEU A 155 -2.11 15.33 2.03
C LEU A 155 -2.02 15.12 3.54
N THR A 156 -1.47 13.98 3.96
CA THR A 156 -1.21 13.70 5.38
C THR A 156 -0.09 14.58 5.92
N GLY A 157 0.96 14.83 5.14
CA GLY A 157 2.04 15.75 5.47
C GLY A 157 1.52 17.15 5.75
N ILE A 158 0.70 17.70 4.85
CA ILE A 158 0.07 19.03 5.00
C ILE A 158 -0.80 19.09 6.26
N LYS A 159 -1.61 18.04 6.52
CA LYS A 159 -2.42 17.96 7.74
C LYS A 159 -1.55 18.01 9.00
N ILE A 160 -0.44 17.29 9.00
CA ILE A 160 0.47 17.22 10.14
C ILE A 160 1.15 18.57 10.37
N GLU A 161 1.70 19.18 9.32
CA GLU A 161 2.34 20.50 9.39
C GLU A 161 1.37 21.53 9.96
N SER A 162 0.15 21.59 9.41
CA SER A 162 -0.91 22.45 9.94
C SER A 162 -1.23 22.18 11.42
N TYR A 163 -1.24 20.92 11.86
CA TYR A 163 -1.49 20.59 13.27
C TYR A 163 -0.34 21.00 14.20
N ILE A 164 0.91 20.98 13.72
CA ILE A 164 2.10 21.42 14.46
C ILE A 164 2.06 22.95 14.62
N ASP A 165 1.79 23.67 13.53
CA ASP A 165 1.76 25.13 13.52
C ASP A 165 0.60 25.69 14.36
N ASN A 166 -0.47 24.92 14.51
CA ASN A 166 -1.68 25.30 15.24
C ASN A 166 -1.85 24.49 16.54
N LYS A 167 -0.74 24.12 17.20
CA LYS A 167 -0.73 23.23 18.37
C LYS A 167 -1.63 23.68 19.54
N ASP A 168 -1.86 24.98 19.68
CA ASP A 168 -2.60 25.57 20.80
C ASP A 168 -4.12 25.59 20.56
N LEU A 169 -4.57 25.28 19.33
CA LEU A 169 -5.98 25.25 18.98
C LEU A 169 -6.69 23.95 19.43
N SER A 170 -8.01 24.02 19.55
CA SER A 170 -8.83 22.83 19.82
C SER A 170 -8.78 21.84 18.65
N LYS A 171 -9.15 20.58 18.91
CA LYS A 171 -9.14 19.51 17.89
C LYS A 171 -9.99 19.85 16.66
N LYS A 172 -11.12 20.55 16.87
CA LYS A 172 -12.03 20.96 15.79
C LYS A 172 -11.42 22.08 14.94
N GLU A 173 -10.80 23.06 15.57
CA GLU A 173 -10.15 24.19 14.91
C GLU A 173 -8.91 23.75 14.12
N LYS A 174 -8.08 22.87 14.69
CA LYS A 174 -6.95 22.23 13.98
C LYS A 174 -7.41 21.56 12.69
N ARG A 175 -8.50 20.79 12.76
CA ARG A 175 -9.06 20.10 11.59
C ARG A 175 -9.52 21.09 10.52
N ASN A 176 -10.18 22.18 10.92
CA ASN A 176 -10.62 23.22 10.00
C ASN A 176 -9.44 23.93 9.34
N LYS A 177 -8.41 24.29 10.11
CA LYS A 177 -7.17 24.89 9.60
C LYS A 177 -6.44 23.96 8.63
N ALA A 178 -6.31 22.66 8.94
CA ALA A 178 -5.72 21.71 8.02
C ALA A 178 -6.51 21.57 6.71
N LEU A 179 -7.84 21.56 6.78
CA LEU A 179 -8.69 21.54 5.58
C LEU A 179 -8.57 22.83 4.76
N GLU A 180 -8.42 23.97 5.42
CA GLU A 180 -8.18 25.26 4.77
C GLU A 180 -6.85 25.26 4.00
N VAL A 181 -5.75 24.84 4.64
CA VAL A 181 -4.43 24.74 4.00
C VAL A 181 -4.45 23.77 2.81
N ILE A 182 -5.09 22.60 2.97
CA ILE A 182 -5.24 21.65 1.87
C ILE A 182 -6.05 22.24 0.71
N LYS A 183 -7.13 22.97 1.00
CA LYS A 183 -7.94 23.61 -0.04
C LYS A 183 -7.17 24.71 -0.78
N ASN A 184 -6.28 25.41 -0.07
CA ASN A 184 -5.42 26.42 -0.67
C ASN A 184 -4.34 25.80 -1.57
N GLU A 185 -3.77 24.65 -1.18
CA GLU A 185 -2.80 23.93 -2.02
C GLU A 185 -3.44 23.17 -3.20
N TYR A 186 -4.71 22.78 -3.07
CA TYR A 186 -5.46 22.07 -4.10
C TYR A 186 -6.78 22.80 -4.34
N VAL A 187 -6.74 23.86 -5.14
CA VAL A 187 -7.87 24.79 -5.38
C VAL A 187 -9.13 24.06 -5.85
N ASP A 188 -8.97 23.02 -6.66
CA ASP A 188 -10.06 22.18 -7.19
C ASP A 188 -10.54 21.06 -6.23
N LEU A 189 -9.96 20.97 -5.03
CA LEU A 189 -10.30 19.90 -4.09
C LEU A 189 -11.67 20.14 -3.46
N ASN A 190 -12.68 19.46 -3.99
CA ASN A 190 -13.92 19.25 -3.25
C ASN A 190 -13.68 18.25 -2.10
N THR A 191 -13.58 18.77 -0.87
CA THR A 191 -13.25 17.99 0.34
C THR A 191 -14.26 16.88 0.64
N LYS A 192 -15.56 17.09 0.39
CA LYS A 192 -16.59 16.04 0.57
C LYS A 192 -16.41 14.92 -0.46
N LYS A 193 -16.20 15.27 -1.73
CA LYS A 193 -15.95 14.32 -2.82
C LYS A 193 -14.68 13.51 -2.57
N HIS A 194 -13.61 14.18 -2.13
CA HIS A 194 -12.35 13.53 -1.77
C HIS A 194 -12.54 12.51 -0.64
N GLN A 195 -13.23 12.88 0.45
CA GLN A 195 -13.50 11.97 1.57
C GLN A 195 -14.32 10.75 1.15
N ILE A 196 -15.34 10.94 0.31
CA ILE A 196 -16.13 9.83 -0.24
C ILE A 196 -15.23 8.90 -1.04
N TYR A 197 -14.46 9.44 -1.99
CA TYR A 197 -13.59 8.61 -2.82
C TYR A 197 -12.46 7.92 -2.03
N GLU A 198 -11.89 8.59 -1.02
CA GLU A 198 -10.89 8.00 -0.13
C GLU A 198 -11.49 6.85 0.70
N THR A 199 -12.70 7.02 1.23
CA THR A 199 -13.41 5.97 1.99
C THR A 199 -13.77 4.79 1.10
N VAL A 200 -14.35 5.08 -0.06
CA VAL A 200 -14.74 4.09 -1.06
C VAL A 200 -13.52 3.33 -1.59
N PHE A 201 -12.38 4.01 -1.79
CA PHE A 201 -11.09 3.39 -2.09
C PHE A 201 -10.63 2.45 -0.98
N ALA A 202 -10.66 2.89 0.29
CA ALA A 202 -10.24 2.07 1.42
C ALA A 202 -11.09 0.80 1.55
N ILE A 203 -12.41 0.93 1.41
CA ILE A 203 -13.34 -0.21 1.42
C ILE A 203 -13.06 -1.14 0.23
N SER A 204 -12.91 -0.59 -0.97
CA SER A 204 -12.65 -1.38 -2.18
C SER A 204 -11.32 -2.13 -2.09
N TYR A 205 -10.30 -1.47 -1.55
CA TYR A 205 -9.02 -2.11 -1.26
C TYR A 205 -9.24 -3.26 -0.27
N LEU A 206 -9.85 -3.02 0.90
CA LEU A 206 -10.16 -4.07 1.88
C LEU A 206 -10.94 -5.25 1.30
N VAL A 207 -11.84 -4.98 0.38
CA VAL A 207 -12.65 -6.00 -0.31
C VAL A 207 -11.80 -6.85 -1.26
N ILE A 208 -10.92 -6.24 -2.07
CA ILE A 208 -9.98 -6.99 -2.93
C ILE A 208 -9.03 -7.85 -2.09
N LEU A 209 -8.68 -7.37 -0.91
CA LEU A 209 -7.83 -8.09 0.03
C LEU A 209 -8.55 -9.25 0.69
N PHE A 210 -9.79 -9.04 1.10
CA PHE A 210 -10.67 -10.10 1.58
C PHE A 210 -10.89 -11.15 0.49
N TYR A 211 -11.08 -10.74 -0.76
CA TYR A 211 -11.15 -11.64 -1.91
C TYR A 211 -9.89 -12.48 -2.06
N GLY A 212 -8.71 -11.85 -2.01
CA GLY A 212 -7.43 -12.58 -1.94
C GLY A 212 -7.40 -13.58 -0.79
N TYR A 213 -7.80 -13.19 0.42
CA TYR A 213 -7.83 -14.07 1.59
C TYR A 213 -8.78 -15.27 1.42
N VAL A 214 -10.00 -15.05 0.92
CA VAL A 214 -11.00 -16.12 0.71
C VAL A 214 -10.51 -17.15 -0.30
N LEU A 215 -9.84 -16.70 -1.36
CA LEU A 215 -9.23 -17.61 -2.34
C LEU A 215 -8.11 -18.46 -1.75
N LEU A 216 -7.38 -17.91 -0.78
CA LEU A 216 -6.25 -18.57 -0.13
C LEU A 216 -6.68 -19.57 0.95
N PHE A 217 -7.90 -19.43 1.47
CA PHE A 217 -8.45 -20.28 2.52
C PHE A 217 -9.83 -20.82 2.10
N PRO A 218 -9.88 -21.92 1.32
CA PRO A 218 -11.13 -22.47 0.77
C PRO A 218 -12.17 -22.84 1.83
N PHE A 219 -11.74 -23.12 3.06
CA PHE A 219 -12.65 -23.36 4.19
C PHE A 219 -13.51 -22.12 4.49
N VAL A 220 -12.99 -20.91 4.28
CA VAL A 220 -13.72 -19.64 4.45
C VAL A 220 -14.84 -19.53 3.42
N PHE A 221 -14.59 -19.98 2.18
CA PHE A 221 -15.62 -20.03 1.13
C PHE A 221 -16.75 -21.00 1.50
N LYS A 222 -16.41 -22.17 2.03
CA LYS A 222 -17.38 -23.15 2.55
C LYS A 222 -18.17 -22.60 3.74
N SER A 223 -17.52 -21.90 4.66
CA SER A 223 -18.17 -21.33 5.85
C SER A 223 -19.09 -20.13 5.54
N LEU A 224 -18.75 -19.33 4.52
CA LEU A 224 -19.52 -18.13 4.17
C LEU A 224 -20.58 -18.36 3.10
N SER A 225 -20.59 -19.52 2.42
CA SER A 225 -21.56 -19.87 1.36
C SER A 225 -21.68 -18.83 0.24
N ILE A 226 -20.63 -18.05 -0.02
CA ILE A 226 -20.63 -17.03 -1.07
C ILE A 226 -20.42 -17.72 -2.41
N SER A 227 -21.18 -17.37 -3.44
CA SER A 227 -20.99 -17.96 -4.78
C SER A 227 -19.81 -17.33 -5.54
N SER A 228 -19.16 -18.10 -6.40
CA SER A 228 -18.00 -17.65 -7.19
C SER A 228 -18.30 -16.43 -8.08
N PRO A 229 -19.46 -16.35 -8.78
CA PRO A 229 -19.80 -15.18 -9.61
C PRO A 229 -19.92 -13.87 -8.81
N ILE A 230 -20.46 -13.93 -7.59
CA ILE A 230 -20.56 -12.76 -6.71
C ILE A 230 -19.15 -12.28 -6.34
N MET A 231 -18.25 -13.21 -5.99
CA MET A 231 -16.88 -12.89 -5.66
C MET A 231 -16.12 -12.25 -6.83
N TYR A 232 -16.26 -12.77 -8.06
CA TYR A 232 -15.63 -12.16 -9.23
C TYR A 232 -16.16 -10.75 -9.52
N SER A 233 -17.47 -10.53 -9.36
CA SER A 233 -18.09 -9.22 -9.55
C SER A 233 -17.56 -8.20 -8.53
N ILE A 234 -17.42 -8.63 -7.27
CA ILE A 234 -16.85 -7.83 -6.19
C ILE A 234 -15.40 -7.42 -6.50
N LEU A 235 -14.58 -8.34 -7.00
CA LEU A 235 -13.20 -8.04 -7.42
C LEU A 235 -13.17 -6.97 -8.52
N ILE A 236 -13.99 -7.14 -9.57
CA ILE A 236 -14.04 -6.20 -10.72
C ILE A 236 -14.45 -4.80 -10.26
N ILE A 237 -15.50 -4.71 -9.44
CA ILE A 237 -15.98 -3.44 -8.87
C ILE A 237 -14.89 -2.79 -8.01
N GLY A 238 -14.20 -3.58 -7.18
CA GLY A 238 -13.11 -3.08 -6.36
C GLY A 238 -11.97 -2.49 -7.19
N LEU A 239 -11.52 -3.21 -8.23
CA LEU A 239 -10.45 -2.74 -9.12
C LEU A 239 -10.85 -1.47 -9.88
N ALA A 240 -12.06 -1.43 -10.43
CA ALA A 240 -12.58 -0.26 -11.14
C ALA A 240 -12.64 0.97 -10.21
N THR A 241 -13.09 0.77 -8.97
CA THR A 241 -13.19 1.84 -7.97
C THR A 241 -11.82 2.41 -7.59
N ILE A 242 -10.82 1.54 -7.45
CA ILE A 242 -9.44 1.97 -7.21
C ILE A 242 -8.90 2.79 -8.39
N LEU A 243 -9.14 2.37 -9.63
CA LEU A 243 -8.70 3.10 -10.83
C LEU A 243 -9.37 4.48 -10.92
N ILE A 244 -10.66 4.58 -10.61
CA ILE A 244 -11.40 5.86 -10.57
C ILE A 244 -10.76 6.80 -9.54
N TYR A 245 -10.44 6.31 -8.35
CA TYR A 245 -9.77 7.11 -7.33
C TYR A 245 -8.37 7.54 -7.78
N GLY A 246 -7.58 6.63 -8.33
CA GLY A 246 -6.25 6.92 -8.87
C GLY A 246 -6.29 8.02 -9.94
N LYS A 247 -7.25 7.96 -10.87
CA LYS A 247 -7.45 9.00 -11.90
C LYS A 247 -7.85 10.34 -11.30
N TYR A 248 -8.76 10.35 -10.33
CA TYR A 248 -9.17 11.56 -9.62
C TYR A 248 -7.98 12.24 -8.94
N ILE A 249 -7.16 11.46 -8.24
CA ILE A 249 -5.98 11.93 -7.54
C ILE A 249 -4.89 12.45 -8.51
N ASN A 250 -4.64 11.73 -9.60
CA ASN A 250 -3.68 12.17 -10.61
C ASN A 250 -4.09 13.49 -11.27
N ASN A 251 -5.40 13.71 -11.48
CA ASN A 251 -5.90 14.98 -11.99
C ASN A 251 -5.71 16.13 -11.01
N LEU A 252 -5.91 15.90 -9.70
CA LEU A 252 -5.70 16.92 -8.68
C LEU A 252 -4.22 17.35 -8.61
N GLU A 253 -3.29 16.39 -8.55
CA GLU A 253 -1.85 16.70 -8.52
C GLU A 253 -1.35 17.26 -9.86
N GLY A 254 -1.85 16.75 -10.99
CA GLY A 254 -1.45 17.24 -12.31
C GLY A 254 -1.76 18.73 -12.49
N LYS A 255 -2.90 19.19 -11.98
CA LYS A 255 -3.25 20.61 -11.97
C LYS A 255 -2.39 21.42 -11.01
N ARG A 256 -2.17 20.93 -9.79
CA ARG A 256 -1.29 21.59 -8.81
C ARG A 256 0.14 21.72 -9.31
N GLU A 257 0.72 20.66 -9.88
CA GLU A 257 2.06 20.74 -10.48
C GLU A 257 2.10 21.73 -11.65
N TYR A 258 1.06 21.75 -12.49
CA TYR A 258 0.97 22.73 -13.58
C TYR A 258 0.93 24.17 -13.06
N GLU A 259 0.20 24.43 -11.97
CA GLU A 259 0.17 25.74 -11.31
C GLU A 259 1.52 26.12 -10.68
N LEU A 260 2.21 25.16 -10.06
CA LEU A 260 3.51 25.37 -9.40
C LEU A 260 4.69 25.54 -10.37
N TYR A 261 4.60 24.99 -11.58
CA TYR A 261 5.68 24.99 -12.57
C TYR A 261 5.30 25.72 -13.86
N LYS A 262 4.36 26.66 -13.78
CA LYS A 262 3.90 27.48 -14.92
C LYS A 262 4.89 28.58 -15.34
N GLU A 263 6.14 28.49 -14.91
CA GLU A 263 7.24 29.38 -15.30
C GLU A 263 8.05 28.79 -16.45
#